data_AF-A0A535UVB8-F1
#
_entry.id   AF-A0A535UVB8-F1
#
_cell.length_a   1.000
_cell.length_b   1.000
_cell.length_c   1.000
_cell.angle_alpha   90.00
_cell.angle_beta   90.00
_cell.angle_gamma   90.00
#
_symmetry.space_group_name_H-M   'P 1'
#
loop_
_entity.id
_entity.type
_entity.pdbx_description
1 polymer ?
#
loop_
_entity_poly.entity_id
_entity_poly.type
_entity_poly.pdbx_seq_one_letter_code
_entity_poly.pdbx_strand_id
1 'polypeptide(L)'
;MLAVLVLWAVPRLQPATGTLVVIAAGRQATTLPARDLMLGQDGSWSAVGSVSGSVPAAPDQRELLTASVPAGRYDGVRVGGESQPITVTITAGQVEPLLLGIGAGQLLPGAVYAGNDDVNLGLGELGGRFVAMPSFDLVDQSGHAFNLDAVSGKDVVIAAFHTTCHETCPLYTALFLQMSKQTRGSVVLAEVTTDPATDTPAVLASYARGIGAEWTFATGAVSQVATFWKPFGVDLATGDSHVSTLALVDRHGYVRLVYRGVPKVGNDIPPSLITSLSARGLSELASGGDGWGAPDVLQALATIGRGEASSQPAGGKAPSFTLASTSGSTGRLADLLGKPIVINFWATYCPPCKAEMPLLDRTLASRSGISLVLVDEGESRDAARAFLSSLGIDRPSLLDTDLGAGRAYGVSALPTTVFVRSDGTIDRRQVGQLDERVLAAELSILASQ
;
A
#
# COMPACT_ATOMS: atom_id res chain seq x y z
N MET A 1 54.81 35.06 -34.04
CA MET A 1 54.13 34.37 -32.93
C MET A 1 52.71 34.06 -33.39
N LEU A 2 52.39 32.77 -33.55
CA LEU A 2 51.10 32.09 -33.35
C LEU A 2 51.04 30.86 -34.26
N ALA A 3 51.41 29.72 -33.69
CA ALA A 3 51.11 28.41 -34.25
C ALA A 3 49.68 28.05 -33.84
N VAL A 4 48.83 27.76 -34.83
CA VAL A 4 47.47 27.26 -34.59
C VAL A 4 47.56 25.78 -34.27
N LEU A 5 47.41 25.44 -32.99
CA LEU A 5 47.21 24.07 -32.51
C LEU A 5 45.78 23.64 -32.82
N VAL A 6 45.62 22.74 -33.78
CA VAL A 6 44.37 22.00 -33.99
C VAL A 6 44.30 20.90 -32.93
N LEU A 7 43.55 21.16 -31.85
CA LEU A 7 43.15 20.11 -30.92
C LEU A 7 42.15 19.18 -31.61
N TRP A 8 42.57 17.95 -31.87
CA TRP A 8 41.64 16.86 -32.18
C TRP A 8 40.83 16.56 -30.92
N ALA A 9 39.54 16.90 -30.94
CA ALA A 9 38.60 16.43 -29.93
C ALA A 9 38.45 14.91 -30.11
N VAL A 10 39.10 14.14 -29.23
CA VAL A 10 38.81 12.71 -29.10
C VAL A 10 37.36 12.59 -28.65
N PRO A 11 36.47 11.90 -29.40
CA PRO A 11 35.12 11.67 -28.92
C PRO A 11 35.24 10.89 -27.61
N ARG A 12 34.74 11.47 -26.51
CA ARG A 12 34.57 10.72 -25.25
C ARG A 12 33.63 9.57 -25.58
N LEU A 13 34.16 8.36 -25.71
CA LEU A 13 33.38 7.13 -25.80
C LEU A 13 32.47 7.10 -24.57
N GLN A 14 31.18 7.38 -24.77
CA GLN A 14 30.18 7.09 -23.76
C GLN A 14 30.20 5.57 -23.54
N PRO A 15 30.13 5.09 -22.29
CA PRO A 15 30.09 3.65 -22.05
C PRO A 15 28.89 3.04 -22.78
N ALA A 16 29.12 2.00 -23.58
CA ALA A 16 28.04 1.27 -24.27
C ALA A 16 27.24 0.35 -23.31
N THR A 17 27.64 0.33 -22.05
CA THR A 17 27.19 -0.61 -21.03
C THR A 17 26.82 0.12 -19.75
N GLY A 18 25.81 -0.38 -19.05
CA GLY A 18 25.56 -0.09 -17.63
C GLY A 18 26.13 -1.18 -16.73
N THR A 19 25.94 -1.01 -15.43
CA THR A 19 26.29 -2.00 -14.41
C THR A 19 25.01 -2.58 -13.81
N LEU A 20 24.78 -3.87 -13.97
CA LEU A 20 23.70 -4.59 -13.29
C LEU A 20 24.23 -5.16 -11.97
N VAL A 21 23.62 -4.78 -10.85
CA VAL A 21 23.93 -5.33 -9.52
C VAL A 21 22.78 -6.24 -9.11
N VAL A 22 23.06 -7.53 -9.05
CA VAL A 22 22.09 -8.56 -8.71
C VAL A 22 22.21 -8.86 -7.23
N ILE A 23 21.13 -8.57 -6.52
CA ILE A 23 20.98 -8.76 -5.08
C ILE A 23 19.93 -9.84 -4.83
N ALA A 24 20.03 -10.52 -3.70
CA ALA A 24 19.04 -11.50 -3.28
C ALA A 24 18.66 -11.32 -1.82
N ALA A 25 17.38 -11.56 -1.55
CA ALA A 25 16.81 -11.67 -0.22
C ALA A 25 15.76 -12.78 -0.21
N GLY A 26 15.52 -13.40 0.93
CA GLY A 26 14.48 -14.42 1.09
C GLY A 26 13.46 -14.02 2.15
N ARG A 27 12.31 -14.70 2.17
CA ARG A 27 11.36 -14.59 3.30
C ARG A 27 11.95 -15.15 4.60
N GLN A 28 12.92 -16.05 4.46
CA GLN A 28 13.75 -16.61 5.52
C GLN A 28 15.17 -16.76 4.97
N ALA A 29 16.15 -16.87 5.86
CA ALA A 29 17.52 -17.15 5.46
C ALA A 29 17.59 -18.51 4.74
N THR A 30 18.23 -18.52 3.58
CA THR A 30 18.32 -19.70 2.72
C THR A 30 19.64 -19.69 1.92
N THR A 31 19.80 -20.59 0.96
CA THR A 31 20.96 -20.66 0.08
C THR A 31 20.49 -20.91 -1.33
N LEU A 32 20.97 -20.10 -2.28
CA LEU A 32 20.73 -20.26 -3.70
C LEU A 32 21.84 -21.16 -4.30
N PRO A 33 21.52 -22.34 -4.84
CA PRO A 33 22.46 -23.12 -5.64
C PRO A 33 22.94 -22.32 -6.85
N ALA A 34 24.06 -22.71 -7.46
CA ALA A 34 24.52 -22.05 -8.69
C ALA A 34 23.48 -22.12 -9.80
N ARG A 35 23.09 -20.95 -10.33
CA ARG A 35 22.13 -20.79 -11.43
C ARG A 35 22.65 -19.73 -12.40
N ASP A 36 22.50 -20.02 -13.69
CA ASP A 36 22.76 -19.03 -14.73
C ASP A 36 21.72 -17.91 -14.67
N LEU A 37 22.16 -16.67 -14.77
CA LEU A 37 21.33 -15.49 -14.91
C LEU A 37 21.38 -15.03 -16.37
N MET A 38 20.20 -14.85 -16.97
CA MET A 38 20.05 -14.35 -18.33
C MET A 38 19.05 -13.19 -18.38
N LEU A 39 19.24 -12.27 -19.32
CA LEU A 39 18.27 -11.23 -19.67
C LEU A 39 17.65 -11.52 -21.04
N GLY A 40 16.34 -11.32 -21.12
CA GLY A 40 15.54 -11.45 -22.34
C GLY A 40 15.41 -10.10 -23.04
N GLN A 41 15.54 -10.09 -24.36
CA GLN A 41 15.21 -8.95 -25.20
C GLN A 41 14.69 -9.46 -26.55
N ASP A 42 13.47 -9.07 -26.92
CA ASP A 42 12.85 -9.38 -28.22
C ASP A 42 12.87 -10.90 -28.54
N GLY A 43 12.59 -11.73 -27.52
CA GLY A 43 12.59 -13.19 -27.64
C GLY A 43 13.96 -13.87 -27.63
N SER A 44 15.05 -13.10 -27.61
CA SER A 44 16.43 -13.60 -27.47
C SER A 44 16.90 -13.52 -26.02
N TRP A 45 17.74 -14.45 -25.59
CA TRP A 45 18.27 -14.50 -24.22
C TRP A 45 19.79 -14.35 -24.22
N SER A 46 20.29 -13.39 -23.44
CA SER A 46 21.72 -13.11 -23.27
C SER A 46 22.18 -13.51 -21.88
N ALA A 47 23.27 -14.28 -21.79
CA ALA A 47 23.85 -14.66 -20.51
C ALA A 47 24.51 -13.45 -19.84
N VAL A 48 24.24 -13.28 -18.54
CA VAL A 48 24.84 -12.23 -17.70
C VAL A 48 25.94 -12.81 -16.81
N GLY A 49 25.70 -13.98 -16.22
CA GLY A 49 26.62 -14.64 -15.30
C GLY A 49 25.95 -15.77 -14.52
N SER A 50 26.52 -16.15 -13.37
CA SER A 50 25.94 -17.13 -12.45
C SER A 50 25.73 -16.49 -11.08
N VAL A 51 24.57 -16.76 -10.47
CA VAL A 51 24.22 -16.34 -9.11
C VAL A 51 24.22 -17.56 -8.17
N SER A 52 24.78 -17.41 -6.98
CA SER A 52 24.82 -18.48 -5.96
C SER A 52 25.19 -17.92 -4.58
N GLY A 53 24.92 -18.68 -3.52
CA GLY A 53 25.44 -18.40 -2.18
C GLY A 53 24.35 -18.27 -1.12
N SER A 54 24.74 -17.87 0.09
CA SER A 54 23.76 -17.65 1.16
C SER A 54 22.92 -16.42 0.88
N VAL A 55 21.62 -16.52 1.15
CA VAL A 55 20.65 -15.46 0.96
C VAL A 55 20.04 -15.15 2.32
N PRO A 56 20.21 -13.92 2.85
CA PRO A 56 19.64 -13.54 4.13
C PRO A 56 18.11 -13.42 4.07
N ALA A 57 17.47 -13.39 5.23
CA ALA A 57 16.06 -12.99 5.31
C ALA A 57 15.94 -11.47 5.12
N ALA A 58 14.97 -11.02 4.32
CA ALA A 58 14.66 -9.60 4.19
C ALA A 58 14.36 -8.98 5.57
N PRO A 59 14.69 -7.69 5.80
CA PRO A 59 15.15 -6.70 4.82
C PRO A 59 16.64 -6.80 4.46
N ASP A 60 17.41 -7.66 5.14
CA ASP A 60 18.80 -7.88 4.77
C ASP A 60 18.88 -8.45 3.36
N GLN A 61 19.88 -7.99 2.61
CA GLN A 61 20.11 -8.41 1.23
C GLN A 61 21.58 -8.70 1.02
N ARG A 62 21.86 -9.51 0.00
CA ARG A 62 23.22 -9.84 -0.39
C ARG A 62 23.41 -9.66 -1.87
N GLU A 63 24.47 -8.97 -2.26
CA GLU A 63 24.94 -8.96 -3.65
C GLU A 63 25.44 -10.36 -4.03
N LEU A 64 24.88 -10.91 -5.11
CA LEU A 64 25.26 -12.20 -5.67
C LEU A 64 26.13 -12.05 -6.92
N LEU A 65 25.93 -10.98 -7.69
CA LEU A 65 26.63 -10.74 -8.94
C LEU A 65 26.62 -9.25 -9.27
N THR A 66 27.76 -8.73 -9.73
CA THR A 66 27.84 -7.44 -10.43
C THR A 66 28.38 -7.69 -11.82
N ALA A 67 27.65 -7.24 -12.85
CA ALA A 67 27.98 -7.49 -14.25
C ALA A 67 27.85 -6.24 -15.11
N SER A 68 28.72 -6.12 -16.11
CA SER A 68 28.58 -5.09 -17.15
C SER A 68 27.65 -5.60 -18.24
N VAL A 69 26.57 -4.86 -18.49
CA VAL A 69 25.50 -5.27 -19.42
C VAL A 69 25.31 -4.17 -20.47
N PRO A 70 25.13 -4.51 -21.76
CA PRO A 70 24.83 -3.51 -22.79
C PRO A 70 23.64 -2.64 -22.41
N ALA A 71 23.76 -1.33 -22.65
CA ALA A 71 22.66 -0.41 -22.42
C ALA A 71 21.47 -0.76 -23.33
N GLY A 72 20.27 -0.78 -22.79
CA GLY A 72 19.09 -1.26 -23.50
C GLY A 72 17.92 -1.57 -22.57
N ARG A 73 16.78 -1.89 -23.16
CA ARG A 73 15.59 -2.34 -22.45
C ARG A 73 15.44 -3.85 -22.64
N TYR A 74 15.39 -4.58 -21.54
CA TYR A 74 15.20 -6.02 -21.46
C TYR A 74 13.79 -6.28 -20.92
N ASP A 75 13.11 -7.32 -21.41
CA ASP A 75 11.71 -7.65 -21.10
C ASP A 75 11.55 -8.95 -20.31
N GLY A 76 12.66 -9.57 -19.90
CA GLY A 76 12.63 -10.73 -19.02
C GLY A 76 13.93 -10.97 -18.29
N VAL A 77 13.81 -11.67 -17.16
CA VAL A 77 14.93 -12.19 -16.37
C VAL A 77 14.75 -13.69 -16.24
N ARG A 78 15.81 -14.47 -16.43
CA ARG A 78 15.80 -15.92 -16.22
C ARG A 78 16.91 -16.32 -15.25
N VAL A 79 16.55 -17.08 -14.23
CA VAL A 79 17.47 -17.67 -13.25
C VAL A 79 17.36 -19.18 -13.32
N GLY A 80 18.37 -19.84 -13.89
CA GLY A 80 18.31 -21.26 -14.22
C GLY A 80 17.17 -21.56 -15.21
N GLY A 81 16.20 -22.38 -14.79
CA GLY A 81 15.02 -22.71 -15.60
C GLY A 81 13.84 -21.76 -15.41
N GLU A 82 13.90 -20.84 -14.46
CA GLU A 82 12.77 -20.01 -14.03
C GLU A 82 12.84 -18.64 -14.73
N SER A 83 11.81 -18.29 -15.51
CA SER A 83 11.74 -17.01 -16.23
C SER A 83 10.67 -16.11 -15.63
N GLN A 84 10.96 -14.81 -15.52
CA GLN A 84 10.06 -13.78 -15.02
C GLN A 84 9.91 -12.66 -16.06
N PRO A 85 8.67 -12.28 -16.41
CA PRO A 85 8.43 -11.17 -17.34
C PRO A 85 8.54 -9.84 -16.60
N ILE A 86 9.72 -9.24 -16.62
CA ILE A 86 9.99 -7.94 -15.98
C ILE A 86 10.79 -7.06 -16.94
N THR A 87 10.46 -5.76 -16.95
CA THR A 87 11.26 -4.78 -17.69
C THR A 87 12.48 -4.38 -16.87
N VAL A 88 13.68 -4.56 -17.41
CA VAL A 88 14.93 -4.03 -16.86
C VAL A 88 15.50 -3.02 -17.86
N THR A 89 15.71 -1.77 -17.44
CA THR A 89 16.35 -0.76 -18.30
C THR A 89 17.78 -0.57 -17.85
N ILE A 90 18.73 -0.88 -18.72
CA ILE A 90 20.16 -0.67 -18.46
C ILE A 90 20.60 0.65 -19.07
N THR A 91 20.96 1.61 -18.22
CA THR A 91 21.46 2.91 -18.67
C THR A 91 22.99 2.93 -18.69
N ALA A 92 23.56 3.41 -19.79
CA ALA A 92 25.01 3.58 -19.95
C ALA A 92 25.64 4.33 -18.77
N GLY A 93 26.62 3.69 -18.12
CA GLY A 93 27.35 4.28 -16.99
C GLY A 93 26.55 4.45 -15.69
N GLN A 94 25.32 3.93 -15.61
CA GLN A 94 24.54 3.88 -14.38
C GLN A 94 24.58 2.48 -13.75
N VAL A 95 24.27 2.42 -12.47
CA VAL A 95 24.08 1.18 -11.72
C VAL A 95 22.59 0.90 -11.64
N GLU A 96 22.19 -0.27 -12.11
CA GLU A 96 20.81 -0.74 -12.07
C GLU A 96 20.74 -1.94 -11.14
N PRO A 97 20.01 -1.87 -10.02
CA PRO A 97 19.85 -3.01 -9.14
C PRO A 97 18.76 -3.96 -9.66
N LEU A 98 18.95 -5.25 -9.38
CA LEU A 98 17.99 -6.31 -9.66
C LEU A 98 17.90 -7.22 -8.43
N LEU A 99 16.76 -7.22 -7.75
CA LEU A 99 16.50 -8.08 -6.60
C LEU A 99 15.83 -9.39 -7.02
N LEU A 100 16.41 -10.49 -6.55
CA LEU A 100 15.88 -11.84 -6.65
C LEU A 100 15.32 -12.27 -5.28
N GLY A 101 14.01 -12.54 -5.23
CA GLY A 101 13.36 -13.14 -4.08
C GLY A 101 13.56 -14.65 -4.06
N ILE A 102 14.26 -15.18 -3.06
CA ILE A 102 14.62 -16.60 -2.98
C ILE A 102 13.86 -17.31 -1.86
N GLY A 103 13.28 -18.47 -2.16
CA GLY A 103 12.60 -19.35 -1.21
C GLY A 103 13.03 -20.79 -1.43
N ALA A 104 13.44 -21.47 -0.36
CA ALA A 104 13.91 -22.87 -0.41
C ALA A 104 14.97 -23.13 -1.52
N GLY A 105 15.84 -22.14 -1.79
CA GLY A 105 16.88 -22.23 -2.80
C GLY A 105 16.41 -22.09 -4.26
N GLN A 106 15.20 -21.60 -4.49
CA GLN A 106 14.61 -21.32 -5.81
C GLN A 106 14.12 -19.88 -5.91
N LEU A 107 13.95 -19.37 -7.12
CA LEU A 107 13.33 -18.06 -7.33
C LEU A 107 11.85 -18.16 -6.97
N LEU A 108 11.38 -17.25 -6.12
CA LEU A 108 9.96 -17.14 -5.83
C LEU A 108 9.24 -16.58 -7.07
N PRO A 109 8.15 -17.21 -7.54
CA PRO A 109 7.38 -16.68 -8.67
C PRO A 109 6.94 -15.23 -8.41
N GLY A 110 7.16 -14.34 -9.39
CA GLY A 110 6.82 -12.92 -9.28
C GLY A 110 7.76 -12.08 -8.40
N ALA A 111 8.73 -12.68 -7.70
CA ALA A 111 9.62 -11.95 -6.80
C ALA A 111 10.93 -11.54 -7.49
N VAL A 112 10.82 -10.84 -8.62
CA VAL A 112 11.96 -10.20 -9.27
C VAL A 112 11.63 -8.72 -9.42
N TYR A 113 12.58 -7.87 -9.02
CA TYR A 113 12.35 -6.43 -8.92
C TYR A 113 13.52 -5.67 -9.50
N ALA A 114 13.27 -4.72 -10.40
CA ALA A 114 14.32 -4.04 -11.16
C ALA A 114 14.25 -2.52 -10.97
N GLY A 115 15.38 -1.91 -10.66
CA GLY A 115 15.45 -0.49 -10.32
C GLY A 115 15.24 -0.24 -8.82
N ASN A 116 15.66 0.93 -8.37
CA ASN A 116 15.74 1.24 -6.94
C ASN A 116 14.38 1.15 -6.23
N ASP A 117 13.30 1.65 -6.84
CA ASP A 117 11.98 1.67 -6.23
C ASP A 117 11.40 0.26 -6.08
N ASP A 118 11.41 -0.53 -7.16
CA ASP A 118 10.94 -1.91 -7.14
C ASP A 118 11.75 -2.78 -6.17
N VAL A 119 13.06 -2.58 -6.09
CA VAL A 119 13.91 -3.30 -5.13
C VAL A 119 13.50 -3.01 -3.69
N ASN A 120 13.25 -1.73 -3.36
CA ASN A 120 12.76 -1.37 -2.02
C ASN A 120 11.40 -2.02 -1.72
N LEU A 121 10.51 -2.04 -2.71
CA LEU A 121 9.21 -2.72 -2.61
C LEU A 121 9.38 -4.22 -2.41
N GLY A 122 10.21 -4.87 -3.21
CA GLY A 122 10.46 -6.30 -3.14
C GLY A 122 11.10 -6.74 -1.83
N LEU A 123 12.03 -5.96 -1.27
CA LEU A 123 12.56 -6.21 0.07
C LEU A 123 11.47 -6.10 1.14
N GLY A 124 10.55 -5.15 0.99
CA GLY A 124 9.40 -5.06 1.86
C GLY A 124 8.46 -6.26 1.71
N GLU A 125 8.14 -6.70 0.50
CA GLU A 125 7.29 -7.89 0.29
C GLU A 125 7.94 -9.13 0.91
N LEU A 126 9.22 -9.38 0.60
CA LEU A 126 9.96 -10.53 1.12
C LEU A 126 10.07 -10.46 2.65
N GLY A 127 10.15 -9.27 3.22
CA GLY A 127 10.15 -9.03 4.67
C GLY A 127 8.77 -9.07 5.32
N GLY A 128 7.70 -9.36 4.56
CA GLY A 128 6.32 -9.36 5.03
C GLY A 128 5.77 -7.96 5.34
N ARG A 129 6.42 -6.91 4.85
CA ARG A 129 6.04 -5.50 5.00
C ARG A 129 4.99 -5.06 3.99
N PHE A 130 4.85 -5.68 2.83
CA PHE A 130 3.76 -5.35 1.91
C PHE A 130 2.85 -6.54 1.71
N VAL A 131 1.53 -6.29 1.71
CA VAL A 131 0.55 -7.29 1.29
C VAL A 131 0.29 -7.07 -0.18
N ALA A 132 0.91 -7.93 -1.00
CA ALA A 132 0.56 -8.03 -2.40
C ALA A 132 -0.92 -8.36 -2.51
N MET A 133 -1.59 -7.69 -3.44
CA MET A 133 -2.93 -8.06 -3.87
C MET A 133 -2.88 -9.55 -4.26
N PRO A 134 -3.73 -10.40 -3.66
CA PRO A 134 -3.71 -11.81 -3.98
C PRO A 134 -4.02 -11.98 -5.47
N SER A 135 -3.57 -13.08 -6.07
CA SER A 135 -4.13 -13.48 -7.36
C SER A 135 -5.64 -13.61 -7.24
N PHE A 136 -6.38 -12.95 -8.13
CA PHE A 136 -7.81 -13.07 -8.23
C PHE A 136 -8.23 -13.26 -9.68
N ASP A 137 -9.38 -13.89 -9.85
CA ASP A 137 -9.99 -14.16 -11.15
C ASP A 137 -11.48 -13.84 -11.02
N LEU A 138 -11.81 -12.59 -11.32
CA LEU A 138 -13.16 -12.04 -11.30
C LEU A 138 -13.57 -11.67 -12.73
N VAL A 139 -14.81 -11.24 -12.89
CA VAL A 139 -15.33 -10.71 -14.15
C VAL A 139 -15.93 -9.34 -13.94
N ASP A 140 -15.80 -8.46 -14.93
CA ASP A 140 -16.44 -7.15 -14.94
C ASP A 140 -17.94 -7.24 -15.33
N GLN A 141 -18.63 -6.10 -15.31
CA GLN A 141 -20.05 -6.00 -15.66
C GLN A 141 -20.37 -6.38 -17.11
N SER A 142 -19.38 -6.39 -18.00
CA SER A 142 -19.52 -6.88 -19.38
C SER A 142 -19.15 -8.35 -19.55
N GLY A 143 -18.69 -9.02 -18.48
CA GLY A 143 -18.24 -10.40 -18.50
C GLY A 143 -16.79 -10.58 -18.99
N HIS A 144 -16.01 -9.50 -19.13
CA HIS A 144 -14.58 -9.61 -19.39
C HIS A 144 -13.83 -9.97 -18.11
N ALA A 145 -12.66 -10.61 -18.27
CA ALA A 145 -11.82 -10.97 -17.13
C ALA A 145 -11.32 -9.71 -16.41
N PHE A 146 -11.50 -9.70 -15.09
CA PHE A 146 -10.92 -8.72 -14.17
C PHE A 146 -10.00 -9.47 -13.20
N ASN A 147 -8.70 -9.38 -13.44
CA ASN A 147 -7.64 -10.12 -12.74
C ASN A 147 -6.38 -9.24 -12.63
N LEU A 148 -5.28 -9.81 -12.11
CA LEU A 148 -4.01 -9.09 -11.97
C LEU A 148 -3.48 -8.52 -13.30
N ASP A 149 -3.69 -9.21 -14.42
CA ASP A 149 -3.24 -8.72 -15.74
C ASP A 149 -4.02 -7.46 -16.16
N ALA A 150 -5.32 -7.39 -15.84
CA ALA A 150 -6.17 -6.24 -16.17
C ALA A 150 -5.73 -4.94 -15.46
N VAL A 151 -5.11 -5.08 -14.29
CA VAL A 151 -4.68 -3.97 -13.42
C VAL A 151 -3.15 -3.79 -13.35
N SER A 152 -2.39 -4.65 -14.01
CA SER A 152 -0.93 -4.62 -14.02
C SER A 152 -0.38 -3.25 -14.47
N GLY A 153 0.55 -2.70 -13.70
CA GLY A 153 1.19 -1.40 -13.96
C GLY A 153 0.30 -0.18 -13.72
N LYS A 154 -0.87 -0.33 -13.08
CA LYS A 154 -1.82 0.76 -12.80
C LYS A 154 -2.08 0.88 -11.30
N ASP A 155 -2.19 2.11 -10.82
CA ASP A 155 -2.68 2.34 -9.45
C ASP A 155 -4.19 1.99 -9.42
N VAL A 156 -4.67 1.26 -8.43
CA VAL A 156 -6.04 0.74 -8.36
C VAL A 156 -6.74 1.25 -7.11
N VAL A 157 -7.97 1.74 -7.26
CA VAL A 157 -8.87 2.07 -6.16
C VAL A 157 -9.99 1.06 -6.16
N ILE A 158 -10.10 0.31 -5.07
CA ILE A 158 -11.04 -0.80 -4.93
C ILE A 158 -12.01 -0.47 -3.81
N ALA A 159 -13.31 -0.45 -4.07
CA ALA A 159 -14.33 -0.26 -3.05
C ALA A 159 -15.21 -1.50 -2.88
N ALA A 160 -15.53 -1.82 -1.62
CA ALA A 160 -16.53 -2.83 -1.27
C ALA A 160 -17.92 -2.26 -1.56
N PHE A 161 -18.74 -3.05 -2.25
CA PHE A 161 -19.98 -2.59 -2.84
C PHE A 161 -21.01 -3.73 -2.91
N HIS A 162 -22.31 -3.44 -2.95
CA HIS A 162 -23.27 -4.33 -3.60
C HIS A 162 -24.53 -3.54 -4.00
N THR A 163 -25.25 -4.01 -5.03
CA THR A 163 -26.33 -3.21 -5.66
C THR A 163 -27.56 -3.02 -4.78
N THR A 164 -27.75 -3.85 -3.76
CA THR A 164 -28.90 -3.80 -2.84
C THR A 164 -28.68 -2.92 -1.62
N CYS A 165 -27.54 -2.25 -1.49
CA CYS A 165 -27.26 -1.36 -0.37
C CYS A 165 -27.82 0.03 -0.64
N HIS A 166 -28.61 0.54 0.30
CA HIS A 166 -29.25 1.85 0.23
C HIS A 166 -28.67 2.81 1.28
N GLU A 167 -27.56 2.46 1.92
CA GLU A 167 -26.88 3.30 2.90
C GLU A 167 -25.56 3.87 2.35
N THR A 168 -24.44 3.17 2.54
CA THR A 168 -23.12 3.72 2.24
C THR A 168 -22.68 3.48 0.80
N CYS A 169 -23.07 2.37 0.15
CA CYS A 169 -22.64 2.06 -1.22
C CYS A 169 -22.96 3.16 -2.24
N PRO A 170 -24.16 3.77 -2.27
CA PRO A 170 -24.42 4.89 -3.19
C PRO A 170 -23.50 6.10 -2.96
N LEU A 171 -22.98 6.29 -1.75
CA LEU A 171 -22.02 7.35 -1.42
C LEU A 171 -20.61 7.01 -1.94
N TYR A 172 -20.20 5.73 -1.90
CA TYR A 172 -18.96 5.28 -2.55
C TYR A 172 -19.03 5.39 -4.07
N THR A 173 -20.16 5.01 -4.66
CA THR A 173 -20.41 5.18 -6.09
C THR A 173 -20.36 6.67 -6.49
N ALA A 174 -20.88 7.58 -5.65
CA ALA A 174 -20.75 9.02 -5.87
C ALA A 174 -19.30 9.52 -5.74
N LEU A 175 -18.54 9.00 -4.78
CA LEU A 175 -17.11 9.26 -4.64
C LEU A 175 -16.35 8.83 -5.91
N PHE A 176 -16.64 7.64 -6.45
CA PHE A 176 -16.04 7.14 -7.68
C PHE A 176 -16.38 8.01 -8.88
N LEU A 177 -17.62 8.51 -8.97
CA LEU A 177 -17.98 9.50 -9.99
C LEU A 177 -17.12 10.76 -9.90
N GLN A 178 -16.95 11.32 -8.69
CA GLN A 178 -16.10 12.51 -8.49
C GLN A 178 -14.63 12.26 -8.84
N MET A 179 -14.12 11.07 -8.52
CA MET A 179 -12.77 10.64 -8.85
C MET A 179 -12.59 10.38 -10.34
N SER A 180 -13.57 9.78 -11.02
CA SER A 180 -13.51 9.48 -12.46
C SER A 180 -13.36 10.75 -13.31
N LYS A 181 -13.91 11.89 -12.85
CA LYS A 181 -13.74 13.21 -13.49
C LYS A 181 -12.30 13.74 -13.42
N GLN A 182 -11.48 13.25 -12.48
CA GLN A 182 -10.15 13.78 -12.15
C GLN A 182 -9.01 12.79 -12.40
N THR A 183 -9.31 11.50 -12.32
CA THR A 183 -8.37 10.42 -12.63
C THR A 183 -8.25 10.22 -14.14
N ARG A 184 -7.07 9.82 -14.60
CA ARG A 184 -6.78 9.51 -16.01
C ARG A 184 -6.15 8.12 -16.08
N GLY A 185 -6.00 7.57 -17.30
CA GLY A 185 -5.77 6.14 -17.60
C GLY A 185 -4.62 5.38 -16.93
N SER A 186 -3.86 5.97 -16.00
CA SER A 186 -2.96 5.25 -15.09
C SER A 186 -3.64 4.78 -13.80
N VAL A 187 -4.90 5.16 -13.55
CA VAL A 187 -5.69 4.76 -12.38
C VAL A 187 -6.88 3.91 -12.81
N VAL A 188 -7.05 2.75 -12.17
CA VAL A 188 -8.24 1.90 -12.30
C VAL A 188 -9.15 2.13 -11.11
N LEU A 189 -10.42 2.42 -11.38
CA LEU A 189 -11.47 2.46 -10.37
C LEU A 189 -12.29 1.17 -10.50
N ALA A 190 -12.40 0.40 -9.41
CA ALA A 190 -13.20 -0.81 -9.35
C ALA A 190 -14.09 -0.86 -8.09
N GLU A 191 -15.39 -1.06 -8.26
CA GLU A 191 -16.31 -1.46 -7.20
C GLU A 191 -16.51 -2.98 -7.29
N VAL A 192 -16.14 -3.72 -6.25
CA VAL A 192 -16.22 -5.18 -6.25
C VAL A 192 -17.33 -5.63 -5.30
N THR A 193 -18.20 -6.52 -5.78
CA THR A 193 -19.38 -6.91 -5.00
C THR A 193 -19.01 -7.64 -3.70
N THR A 194 -19.79 -7.45 -2.64
CA THR A 194 -19.84 -8.29 -1.45
C THR A 194 -21.08 -9.20 -1.42
N ASP A 195 -21.98 -9.08 -2.41
CA ASP A 195 -23.13 -9.96 -2.65
C ASP A 195 -23.07 -10.60 -4.06
N PRO A 196 -22.09 -11.49 -4.32
CA PRO A 196 -21.95 -12.13 -5.63
C PRO A 196 -23.12 -13.07 -6.00
N ALA A 197 -24.00 -13.41 -5.07
CA ALA A 197 -25.19 -14.21 -5.35
C ALA A 197 -26.27 -13.38 -6.08
N THR A 198 -26.38 -12.09 -5.74
CA THR A 198 -27.32 -11.14 -6.37
C THR A 198 -26.66 -10.39 -7.53
N ASP A 199 -25.41 -9.94 -7.33
CA ASP A 199 -24.69 -9.06 -8.26
C ASP A 199 -24.03 -9.84 -9.40
N THR A 200 -24.87 -10.38 -10.29
CA THR A 200 -24.41 -10.95 -11.57
C THR A 200 -23.88 -9.83 -12.49
N PRO A 201 -23.06 -10.15 -13.52
CA PRO A 201 -22.59 -9.15 -14.48
C PRO A 201 -23.74 -8.34 -15.11
N ALA A 202 -24.88 -8.98 -15.40
CA ALA A 202 -26.06 -8.30 -15.94
C ALA A 202 -26.68 -7.29 -14.97
N VAL A 203 -26.74 -7.63 -13.67
CA VAL A 203 -27.23 -6.74 -12.61
C VAL A 203 -26.28 -5.55 -12.43
N LEU A 204 -24.97 -5.81 -12.35
CA LEU A 204 -23.95 -4.77 -12.29
C LEU A 204 -23.97 -3.84 -13.50
N ALA A 205 -24.15 -4.38 -14.71
CA ALA A 205 -24.27 -3.58 -15.92
C ALA A 205 -25.53 -2.71 -15.92
N SER A 206 -26.64 -3.21 -15.37
CA SER A 206 -27.86 -2.42 -15.22
C SER A 206 -27.69 -1.31 -14.20
N TYR A 207 -27.05 -1.61 -13.06
CA TYR A 207 -26.72 -0.62 -12.04
C TYR A 207 -25.84 0.49 -12.63
N ALA A 208 -24.70 0.13 -13.24
CA ALA A 208 -23.76 1.06 -13.86
C ALA A 208 -24.43 1.98 -14.90
N ARG A 209 -25.28 1.44 -15.78
CA ARG A 209 -26.05 2.24 -16.75
C ARG A 209 -27.02 3.20 -16.09
N GLY A 210 -27.69 2.80 -15.00
CA GLY A 210 -28.66 3.63 -14.29
C GLY A 210 -28.07 4.89 -13.66
N ILE A 211 -26.76 4.87 -13.38
CA ILE A 211 -26.04 5.97 -12.71
C ILE A 211 -25.02 6.65 -13.64
N GLY A 212 -24.84 6.15 -14.87
CA GLY A 212 -23.86 6.67 -15.82
C GLY A 212 -22.40 6.39 -15.43
N ALA A 213 -22.15 5.26 -14.76
CA ALA A 213 -20.81 4.88 -14.34
C ALA A 213 -20.04 4.19 -15.46
N GLU A 214 -18.79 4.62 -15.68
CA GLU A 214 -17.89 4.10 -16.71
C GLU A 214 -16.73 3.26 -16.14
N TRP A 215 -16.63 3.14 -14.81
CA TRP A 215 -15.60 2.35 -14.15
C TRP A 215 -15.99 0.88 -14.01
N THR A 216 -15.09 0.07 -13.46
CA THR A 216 -15.29 -1.38 -13.35
C THR A 216 -16.22 -1.70 -12.18
N PHE A 217 -17.23 -2.52 -12.43
CA PHE A 217 -17.97 -3.24 -11.39
C PHE A 217 -17.66 -4.72 -11.53
N ALA A 218 -17.07 -5.34 -10.52
CA ALA A 218 -16.62 -6.72 -10.62
C ALA A 218 -17.38 -7.69 -9.71
N THR A 219 -17.52 -8.92 -10.19
CA THR A 219 -18.16 -10.05 -9.51
C THR A 219 -17.48 -11.37 -9.88
N GLY A 220 -17.93 -12.49 -9.34
CA GLY A 220 -17.39 -13.81 -9.60
C GLY A 220 -18.14 -14.89 -8.82
N ALA A 221 -17.59 -16.10 -8.77
CA ALA A 221 -18.13 -17.12 -7.87
C ALA A 221 -18.00 -16.67 -6.41
N VAL A 222 -18.95 -17.05 -5.56
CA VAL A 222 -18.97 -16.69 -4.13
C VAL A 222 -17.63 -16.95 -3.44
N SER A 223 -16.99 -18.08 -3.70
CA SER A 223 -15.68 -18.43 -3.13
C SER A 223 -14.54 -17.57 -3.65
N GLN A 224 -14.59 -17.15 -4.93
CA GLN A 224 -13.58 -16.27 -5.52
C GLN A 224 -13.66 -14.88 -4.89
N VAL A 225 -14.87 -14.33 -4.78
CA VAL A 225 -15.10 -13.00 -4.18
C VAL A 225 -14.77 -13.00 -2.68
N ALA A 226 -15.13 -14.05 -1.93
CA ALA A 226 -14.72 -14.19 -0.53
C ALA A 226 -13.18 -14.25 -0.37
N THR A 227 -12.49 -14.95 -1.27
CA THR A 227 -11.02 -15.03 -1.26
C THR A 227 -10.38 -13.69 -1.60
N PHE A 228 -10.93 -12.98 -2.59
CA PHE A 228 -10.49 -11.65 -2.98
C PHE A 228 -10.58 -10.65 -1.82
N TRP A 229 -11.67 -10.69 -1.05
CA TRP A 229 -11.92 -9.74 0.04
C TRP A 229 -11.18 -10.04 1.34
N LYS A 230 -10.75 -11.29 1.54
CA LYS A 230 -10.08 -11.75 2.77
C LYS A 230 -8.90 -10.88 3.22
N PRO A 231 -7.97 -10.44 2.36
CA PRO A 231 -6.85 -9.59 2.78
C PRO A 231 -7.29 -8.20 3.26
N PHE A 232 -8.46 -7.73 2.83
CA PHE A 232 -8.98 -6.40 3.20
C PHE A 232 -9.88 -6.45 4.46
N GLY A 233 -10.09 -7.64 5.03
CA GLY A 233 -11.01 -7.86 6.15
C GLY A 233 -12.44 -7.43 5.81
N VAL A 234 -12.88 -7.72 4.57
CA VAL A 234 -14.25 -7.50 4.11
C VAL A 234 -14.95 -8.85 4.06
N ASP A 235 -16.07 -8.96 4.75
CA ASP A 235 -16.94 -10.13 4.69
C ASP A 235 -18.00 -9.95 3.59
N LEU A 236 -18.48 -11.05 3.04
CA LEU A 236 -19.63 -11.01 2.13
C LEU A 236 -20.87 -10.57 2.91
N ALA A 237 -21.64 -9.66 2.31
CA ALA A 237 -22.76 -8.99 2.95
C ALA A 237 -23.85 -8.70 1.92
N THR A 238 -25.10 -8.66 2.38
CA THR A 238 -26.29 -8.36 1.57
C THR A 238 -27.17 -7.35 2.28
N GLY A 239 -28.01 -6.61 1.55
CA GLY A 239 -28.94 -5.64 2.13
C GLY A 239 -28.25 -4.36 2.61
N ASP A 240 -28.56 -3.88 3.82
CA ASP A 240 -27.92 -2.65 4.36
C ASP A 240 -26.81 -2.97 5.39
N SER A 241 -26.25 -4.18 5.34
CA SER A 241 -25.10 -4.54 6.18
C SER A 241 -23.82 -3.86 5.67
N HIS A 242 -23.21 -3.02 6.51
CA HIS A 242 -22.08 -2.18 6.11
C HIS A 242 -20.71 -2.78 6.50
N VAL A 243 -19.85 -2.96 5.51
CA VAL A 243 -18.40 -2.89 5.67
C VAL A 243 -17.89 -1.89 4.63
N SER A 244 -17.90 -0.61 5.01
CA SER A 244 -17.49 0.48 4.13
C SER A 244 -15.97 0.49 4.03
N THR A 245 -15.42 -0.08 2.96
CA THR A 245 -13.97 -0.21 2.73
C THR A 245 -13.60 0.29 1.34
N LEU A 246 -12.55 1.13 1.28
CA LEU A 246 -11.88 1.50 0.04
C LEU A 246 -10.39 1.27 0.21
N ALA A 247 -9.79 0.51 -0.70
CA ALA A 247 -8.37 0.19 -0.70
C ALA A 247 -7.68 0.86 -1.89
N LEU A 248 -6.46 1.36 -1.67
CA LEU A 248 -5.57 1.82 -2.73
C LEU A 248 -4.47 0.78 -2.88
N VAL A 249 -4.34 0.28 -4.10
CA VAL A 249 -3.28 -0.62 -4.52
C VAL A 249 -2.37 0.18 -5.46
N ASP A 250 -1.07 0.13 -5.27
CA ASP A 250 -0.15 0.77 -6.21
C ASP A 250 0.01 -0.06 -7.50
N ARG A 251 0.63 0.55 -8.51
CA ARG A 251 0.96 -0.09 -9.80
C ARG A 251 1.81 -1.36 -9.73
N HIS A 252 2.44 -1.64 -8.59
CA HIS A 252 3.23 -2.85 -8.37
C HIS A 252 2.37 -3.95 -7.71
N GLY A 253 1.10 -3.68 -7.44
CA GLY A 253 0.15 -4.63 -6.88
C GLY A 253 0.15 -4.68 -5.35
N TYR A 254 0.68 -3.68 -4.65
CA TYR A 254 0.69 -3.66 -3.18
C TYR A 254 -0.43 -2.80 -2.61
N VAL A 255 -1.13 -3.32 -1.59
CA VAL A 255 -2.10 -2.53 -0.83
C VAL A 255 -1.36 -1.49 -0.01
N ARG A 256 -1.60 -0.20 -0.30
CA ARG A 256 -0.91 0.93 0.32
C ARG A 256 -1.71 1.58 1.43
N LEU A 257 -3.02 1.72 1.22
CA LEU A 257 -3.91 2.45 2.10
C LEU A 257 -5.28 1.79 2.11
N VAL A 258 -5.91 1.80 3.28
CA VAL A 258 -7.30 1.40 3.43
C VAL A 258 -8.05 2.51 4.16
N TYR A 259 -9.10 3.00 3.50
CA TYR A 259 -10.10 3.91 4.03
C TYR A 259 -11.29 3.11 4.51
N ARG A 260 -11.86 3.51 5.65
CA ARG A 260 -13.13 2.98 6.15
C ARG A 260 -14.08 4.10 6.58
N GLY A 261 -15.34 3.73 6.75
CA GLY A 261 -16.39 4.67 7.12
C GLY A 261 -17.07 5.29 5.91
N VAL A 262 -17.77 6.40 6.10
CA VAL A 262 -18.59 7.04 5.07
C VAL A 262 -17.79 8.15 4.38
N PRO A 263 -17.62 8.12 3.04
CA PRO A 263 -16.96 9.20 2.34
C PRO A 263 -17.80 10.48 2.34
N LYS A 264 -17.12 11.61 2.50
CA LYS A 264 -17.65 12.94 2.29
C LYS A 264 -17.75 13.25 0.81
N VAL A 265 -18.95 13.07 0.27
CA VAL A 265 -19.27 13.36 -1.14
C VAL A 265 -19.96 14.70 -1.36
N GLY A 266 -20.44 15.37 -0.30
CA GLY A 266 -21.06 16.68 -0.39
C GLY A 266 -22.28 16.70 -1.33
N ASN A 267 -22.44 17.77 -2.11
CA ASN A 267 -23.63 17.98 -2.95
C ASN A 267 -23.45 17.51 -4.41
N ASP A 268 -22.24 17.09 -4.82
CA ASP A 268 -21.99 16.59 -6.19
C ASP A 268 -22.33 15.10 -6.27
N ILE A 269 -23.62 14.77 -6.09
CA ILE A 269 -24.18 13.43 -6.15
C ILE A 269 -25.31 13.40 -7.19
N PRO A 270 -25.30 12.42 -8.12
CA PRO A 270 -26.41 12.19 -9.04
C PRO A 270 -27.76 12.05 -8.33
N PRO A 271 -28.84 12.67 -8.84
CA PRO A 271 -30.18 12.50 -8.26
C PRO A 271 -30.60 11.04 -8.14
N SER A 272 -30.20 10.18 -9.08
CA SER A 272 -30.48 8.73 -9.04
C SER A 272 -29.89 8.06 -7.80
N LEU A 273 -28.65 8.42 -7.41
CA LEU A 273 -28.02 7.91 -6.18
C LEU A 273 -28.71 8.47 -4.94
N ILE A 274 -29.09 9.75 -4.92
CA ILE A 274 -29.86 10.33 -3.80
C ILE A 274 -31.19 9.60 -3.60
N THR A 275 -31.93 9.32 -4.67
CA THR A 275 -33.20 8.60 -4.60
C THR A 275 -33.07 7.14 -4.22
N SER A 276 -31.87 6.56 -4.35
CA SER A 276 -31.58 5.20 -3.90
C SER A 276 -31.23 5.12 -2.41
N LEU A 277 -31.03 6.24 -1.72
CA LEU A 277 -30.68 6.22 -0.30
C LEU A 277 -31.90 5.95 0.58
N SER A 278 -31.71 5.10 1.59
CA SER A 278 -32.63 4.92 2.71
C SER A 278 -32.60 6.16 3.64
N ALA A 279 -33.49 6.19 4.64
CA ALA A 279 -33.46 7.25 5.66
C ALA A 279 -32.12 7.31 6.40
N ARG A 280 -31.47 6.16 6.62
CA ARG A 280 -30.14 6.09 7.23
C ARG A 280 -29.07 6.61 6.27
N GLY A 281 -29.10 6.19 5.00
CA GLY A 281 -28.19 6.70 3.98
C GLY A 281 -28.26 8.22 3.80
N LEU A 282 -29.47 8.79 3.82
CA LEU A 282 -29.66 10.25 3.80
C LEU A 282 -29.08 10.94 5.05
N SER A 283 -29.18 10.30 6.22
CA SER A 283 -28.55 10.80 7.46
C SER A 283 -27.02 10.78 7.37
N GLU A 284 -26.43 9.73 6.80
CA GLU A 284 -24.98 9.64 6.58
C GLU A 284 -24.48 10.68 5.57
N LEU A 285 -25.24 10.91 4.49
CA LEU A 285 -24.94 12.00 3.56
C LEU A 285 -24.97 13.37 4.27
N ALA A 286 -25.99 13.62 5.09
CA ALA A 286 -26.17 14.88 5.79
C ALA A 286 -25.13 15.12 6.90
N SER A 287 -24.57 14.06 7.50
CA SER A 287 -23.52 14.17 8.52
C SER A 287 -22.20 14.69 7.95
N GLY A 288 -22.01 14.59 6.63
CA GLY A 288 -20.76 14.95 5.97
C GLY A 288 -19.69 13.86 6.01
N GLY A 289 -20.08 12.63 6.34
CA GLY A 289 -19.20 11.46 6.39
C GLY A 289 -18.13 11.52 7.48
N ASP A 290 -17.14 10.64 7.39
CA ASP A 290 -16.08 10.44 8.39
C ASP A 290 -14.83 11.28 8.11
N GLY A 291 -14.99 12.41 7.42
CA GLY A 291 -13.93 13.40 7.26
C GLY A 291 -12.92 13.12 6.13
N TRP A 292 -13.21 12.20 5.22
CA TRP A 292 -12.42 11.92 4.02
C TRP A 292 -13.28 11.82 2.77
N GLY A 293 -12.77 12.22 1.61
CA GLY A 293 -13.50 12.17 0.32
C GLY A 293 -12.58 12.11 -0.88
N ALA A 294 -13.10 12.50 -2.06
CA ALA A 294 -12.33 12.40 -3.32
C ALA A 294 -10.98 13.14 -3.26
N PRO A 295 -10.86 14.36 -2.69
CA PRO A 295 -9.57 15.05 -2.60
C PRO A 295 -8.53 14.25 -1.81
N ASP A 296 -8.92 13.60 -0.72
CA ASP A 296 -8.00 12.83 0.14
C ASP A 296 -7.50 11.58 -0.58
N VAL A 297 -8.41 10.86 -1.24
CA VAL A 297 -8.06 9.66 -2.02
C VAL A 297 -7.18 10.02 -3.22
N LEU A 298 -7.47 11.11 -3.92
CA LEU A 298 -6.66 11.61 -5.04
C LEU A 298 -5.26 12.05 -4.56
N GLN A 299 -5.17 12.70 -3.41
CA GLN A 299 -3.90 13.07 -2.80
C GLN A 299 -3.09 11.83 -2.43
N ALA A 300 -3.73 10.81 -1.85
CA ALA A 300 -3.10 9.54 -1.54
C ALA A 300 -2.59 8.82 -2.80
N LEU A 301 -3.39 8.76 -3.86
CA LEU A 301 -2.98 8.23 -5.17
C LEU A 301 -1.74 8.96 -5.72
N ALA A 302 -1.69 10.29 -5.58
CA ALA A 302 -0.55 11.08 -6.03
C ALA A 302 0.74 10.80 -5.22
N THR A 303 0.62 10.43 -3.94
CA THR A 303 1.76 10.10 -3.07
C THR A 303 2.22 8.66 -3.14
N ILE A 304 1.34 7.71 -3.47
CA ILE A 304 1.78 6.31 -3.67
C ILE A 304 2.47 6.12 -5.03
N GLY A 305 2.09 6.91 -6.04
CA GLY A 305 2.64 6.84 -7.41
C GLY A 305 3.93 7.66 -7.63
N ARG A 306 4.41 8.39 -6.62
CA ARG A 306 5.70 9.10 -6.62
C ARG A 306 6.53 8.55 -5.48
N GLY A 307 7.81 8.26 -5.73
CA GLY A 307 8.76 7.90 -4.67
C GLY A 307 8.62 8.86 -3.48
N GLU A 308 8.43 8.25 -2.31
CA GLU A 308 8.30 8.82 -0.96
C GLU A 308 8.24 10.35 -0.90
N ALA A 309 7.03 10.90 -0.88
CA ALA A 309 6.83 12.28 -0.52
C ALA A 309 7.02 12.45 1.00
N SER A 310 7.83 13.43 1.39
CA SER A 310 8.00 13.84 2.78
C SER A 310 6.67 14.28 3.40
N SER A 311 6.41 13.79 4.62
CA SER A 311 5.30 14.15 5.49
C SER A 311 5.15 15.68 5.69
N GLN A 312 3.90 16.16 5.77
CA GLN A 312 3.59 17.58 5.98
C GLN A 312 3.76 17.98 7.47
N PRO A 313 4.35 19.15 7.77
CA PRO A 313 4.30 19.73 9.10
C PRO A 313 2.84 20.07 9.45
N ALA A 314 2.28 19.42 10.46
CA ALA A 314 0.86 19.61 10.79
C ALA A 314 0.63 20.84 11.68
N GLY A 315 1.61 21.22 12.51
CA GLY A 315 1.48 22.31 13.48
C GLY A 315 0.37 22.05 14.53
N GLY A 316 0.29 22.93 15.54
CA GLY A 316 -0.75 22.85 16.58
C GLY A 316 -0.48 21.84 17.70
N LYS A 317 -1.30 21.90 18.76
CA LYS A 317 -1.22 20.96 19.89
C LYS A 317 -1.88 19.62 19.55
N ALA A 318 -1.29 18.53 20.00
CA ALA A 318 -1.87 17.21 19.91
C ALA A 318 -3.21 17.17 20.69
N PRO A 319 -4.34 16.78 20.04
CA PRO A 319 -5.63 16.69 20.72
C PRO A 319 -5.59 15.75 21.92
N SER A 320 -6.17 16.16 23.04
CA SER A 320 -6.23 15.30 24.23
C SER A 320 -7.16 14.11 24.00
N PHE A 321 -6.75 12.93 24.45
CA PHE A 321 -7.61 11.75 24.54
C PHE A 321 -7.49 11.09 25.92
N THR A 322 -8.51 10.31 26.28
CA THR A 322 -8.53 9.42 27.44
C THR A 322 -9.24 8.15 27.01
N LEU A 323 -8.48 7.06 26.84
CA LEU A 323 -8.96 5.82 26.25
C LEU A 323 -8.68 4.64 27.18
N ALA A 324 -9.55 3.63 27.14
CA ALA A 324 -9.27 2.34 27.76
C ALA A 324 -8.19 1.59 26.97
N SER A 325 -7.45 0.71 27.63
CA SER A 325 -6.41 -0.09 26.99
C SER A 325 -6.76 -1.58 26.94
N THR A 326 -6.01 -2.35 26.15
CA THR A 326 -6.11 -3.81 26.06
C THR A 326 -5.71 -4.54 27.35
N SER A 327 -5.02 -3.86 28.29
CA SER A 327 -4.72 -4.38 29.63
C SER A 327 -5.79 -4.02 30.67
N GLY A 328 -6.78 -3.20 30.30
CA GLY A 328 -7.82 -2.71 31.21
C GLY A 328 -7.46 -1.44 31.95
N SER A 329 -6.25 -0.90 31.76
CA SER A 329 -5.89 0.43 32.26
C SER A 329 -6.50 1.55 31.41
N THR A 330 -6.38 2.78 31.88
CA THR A 330 -6.70 3.98 31.11
C THR A 330 -5.40 4.67 30.69
N GLY A 331 -5.29 5.04 29.41
CA GLY A 331 -4.22 5.87 28.89
C GLY A 331 -4.72 7.28 28.60
N ARG A 332 -3.91 8.29 28.93
CA ARG A 332 -4.18 9.69 28.64
C ARG A 332 -2.98 10.32 27.97
N LEU A 333 -3.21 11.18 26.99
CA LEU A 333 -2.10 11.91 26.35
C LEU A 333 -1.31 12.74 27.38
N ALA A 334 -2.01 13.35 28.34
CA ALA A 334 -1.40 14.19 29.37
C ALA A 334 -0.34 13.45 30.20
N ASP A 335 -0.51 12.14 30.42
CA ASP A 335 0.40 11.32 31.22
C ASP A 335 1.70 10.99 30.46
N LEU A 336 1.75 11.29 29.15
CA LEU A 336 2.84 10.97 28.24
C LEU A 336 3.64 12.21 27.79
N LEU A 337 3.17 13.41 28.12
CA LEU A 337 3.83 14.67 27.79
C LEU A 337 5.18 14.82 28.52
N GLY A 338 6.06 15.67 27.99
CA GLY A 338 7.42 15.85 28.50
C GLY A 338 8.47 14.95 27.83
N LYS A 339 8.04 14.02 26.96
CA LYS A 339 8.89 13.27 26.03
C LYS A 339 8.25 13.29 24.65
N PRO A 340 9.03 13.17 23.55
CA PRO A 340 8.45 12.94 22.24
C PRO A 340 7.60 11.66 22.22
N ILE A 341 6.51 11.70 21.47
CA ILE A 341 5.51 10.62 21.37
C ILE A 341 5.32 10.25 19.90
N VAL A 342 5.32 8.95 19.61
CA VAL A 342 4.88 8.38 18.34
C VAL A 342 3.54 7.73 18.59
N ILE A 343 2.47 8.28 18.01
CA ILE A 343 1.12 7.75 18.12
C ILE A 343 0.80 7.04 16.81
N ASN A 344 0.54 5.74 16.85
CA ASN A 344 0.21 4.94 15.69
C ASN A 344 -1.25 4.48 15.77
N PHE A 345 -2.04 4.91 14.79
CA PHE A 345 -3.42 4.51 14.61
C PHE A 345 -3.48 3.31 13.66
N TRP A 346 -4.10 2.22 14.13
CA TRP A 346 -4.06 0.92 13.47
C TRP A 346 -5.37 0.15 13.64
N ALA A 347 -5.52 -0.94 12.87
CA ALA A 347 -6.60 -1.90 13.00
C ALA A 347 -6.14 -3.32 12.60
N THR A 348 -6.77 -4.37 13.14
CA THR A 348 -6.43 -5.78 12.92
C THR A 348 -6.61 -6.22 11.46
N TYR A 349 -7.57 -5.60 10.76
CA TYR A 349 -7.88 -5.85 9.36
C TYR A 349 -7.03 -5.01 8.40
N CYS A 350 -6.25 -4.05 8.89
CA CYS A 350 -5.44 -3.14 8.07
C CYS A 350 -4.10 -3.81 7.71
N PRO A 351 -3.91 -4.27 6.46
CA PRO A 351 -2.68 -4.97 6.07
C PRO A 351 -1.40 -4.13 6.23
N PRO A 352 -1.36 -2.84 5.83
CA PRO A 352 -0.17 -2.02 6.05
C PRO A 352 0.12 -1.79 7.54
N CYS A 353 -0.92 -1.71 8.39
CA CYS A 353 -0.75 -1.62 9.85
C CYS A 353 -0.06 -2.88 10.40
N LYS A 354 -0.56 -4.06 10.02
CA LYS A 354 0.02 -5.35 10.41
C LYS A 354 1.51 -5.43 10.08
N ALA A 355 1.89 -4.87 8.94
CA ALA A 355 3.26 -4.85 8.44
C ALA A 355 4.20 -3.93 9.24
N GLU A 356 3.76 -2.72 9.59
CA GLU A 356 4.62 -1.73 10.26
C GLU A 356 4.70 -1.89 11.78
N MET A 357 3.67 -2.44 12.42
CA MET A 357 3.59 -2.46 13.89
C MET A 357 4.77 -3.19 14.56
N PRO A 358 5.25 -4.36 14.07
CA PRO A 358 6.45 -5.01 14.63
C PRO A 358 7.73 -4.16 14.47
N LEU A 359 7.83 -3.37 13.40
CA LEU A 359 8.95 -2.44 13.19
C LEU A 359 8.90 -1.30 14.23
N LEU A 360 7.74 -0.66 14.38
CA LEU A 360 7.52 0.41 15.36
C LEU A 360 7.82 -0.08 16.79
N ASP A 361 7.25 -1.22 17.17
CA ASP A 361 7.41 -1.82 18.50
C ASP A 361 8.89 -2.07 18.84
N ARG A 362 9.61 -2.80 17.99
CA ARG A 362 11.04 -3.10 18.21
C ARG A 362 11.91 -1.85 18.21
N THR A 363 11.68 -0.95 17.26
CA THR A 363 12.50 0.26 17.11
C THR A 363 12.35 1.18 18.33
N LEU A 364 11.12 1.41 18.78
CA LEU A 364 10.85 2.33 19.89
C LEU A 364 11.05 1.68 21.26
N ALA A 365 10.94 0.36 21.39
CA ALA A 365 11.35 -0.35 22.60
C ALA A 365 12.84 -0.11 22.94
N SER A 366 13.69 0.03 21.92
CA SER A 366 15.12 0.29 22.11
C SER A 366 15.46 1.76 22.43
N ARG A 367 14.49 2.68 22.35
CA ARG A 367 14.67 4.13 22.50
C ARG A 367 13.94 4.67 23.73
N SER A 368 14.61 4.67 24.88
CA SER A 368 14.05 5.11 26.19
C SER A 368 13.60 6.59 26.26
N GLY A 369 13.95 7.41 25.26
CA GLY A 369 13.59 8.82 25.17
C GLY A 369 12.27 9.12 24.45
N ILE A 370 11.64 8.12 23.80
CA ILE A 370 10.44 8.33 22.97
C ILE A 370 9.35 7.35 23.39
N SER A 371 8.12 7.84 23.56
CA SER A 371 6.97 7.01 23.92
C SER A 371 6.24 6.51 22.67
N LEU A 372 6.02 5.19 22.56
CA LEU A 372 5.11 4.62 21.54
C LEU A 372 3.71 4.45 22.15
N VAL A 373 2.70 5.00 21.46
CA VAL A 373 1.28 4.80 21.77
C VAL A 373 0.65 4.12 20.57
N LEU A 374 0.12 2.91 20.78
CA LEU A 374 -0.73 2.23 19.80
C LEU A 374 -2.19 2.58 20.11
N VAL A 375 -2.95 2.95 19.08
CA VAL A 375 -4.38 3.26 19.17
C VAL A 375 -5.12 2.41 18.13
N ASP A 376 -5.92 1.48 18.63
CA ASP A 376 -6.80 0.62 17.83
C ASP A 376 -8.07 1.40 17.48
N GLU A 377 -8.45 1.40 16.19
CA GLU A 377 -9.58 2.16 15.67
C GLU A 377 -10.84 1.30 15.57
N GLY A 378 -11.69 1.39 16.60
CA GLY A 378 -13.06 0.88 16.56
C GLY A 378 -13.25 -0.61 16.87
N GLU A 379 -12.23 -1.32 17.37
CA GLU A 379 -12.35 -2.76 17.64
C GLU A 379 -12.54 -3.09 19.12
N SER A 380 -13.01 -4.33 19.35
CA SER A 380 -13.15 -4.84 20.72
C SER A 380 -11.78 -5.07 21.36
N ARG A 381 -11.72 -4.96 22.68
CA ARG A 381 -10.53 -5.30 23.48
C ARG A 381 -9.94 -6.66 23.10
N ASP A 382 -10.80 -7.67 22.97
CA ASP A 382 -10.37 -9.04 22.74
C ASP A 382 -9.80 -9.23 21.33
N ALA A 383 -10.41 -8.61 20.32
CA ALA A 383 -9.89 -8.61 18.95
C ALA A 383 -8.51 -7.94 18.86
N ALA A 384 -8.40 -6.71 19.38
CA ALA A 384 -7.16 -5.95 19.38
C ALA A 384 -6.05 -6.70 20.14
N ARG A 385 -6.36 -7.26 21.32
CA ARG A 385 -5.40 -8.02 22.13
C ARG A 385 -4.96 -9.32 21.45
N ALA A 386 -5.89 -10.08 20.88
CA ALA A 386 -5.57 -11.31 20.16
C ALA A 386 -4.67 -11.03 18.96
N PHE A 387 -4.93 -9.94 18.24
CA PHE A 387 -4.11 -9.52 17.11
C PHE A 387 -2.70 -9.09 17.52
N LEU A 388 -2.56 -8.23 18.54
CA LEU A 388 -1.23 -7.84 19.06
C LEU A 388 -0.42 -9.06 19.49
N SER A 389 -1.06 -10.02 20.17
CA SER A 389 -0.43 -11.28 20.54
C SER A 389 0.00 -12.10 19.32
N SER A 390 -0.80 -12.12 18.24
CA SER A 390 -0.43 -12.78 16.98
C SER A 390 0.79 -12.16 16.29
N LEU A 391 1.09 -10.89 16.58
CA LEU A 391 2.27 -10.16 16.10
C LEU A 391 3.47 -10.22 17.06
N GLY A 392 3.32 -10.87 18.22
CA GLY A 392 4.34 -10.89 19.26
C GLY A 392 4.56 -9.55 19.95
N ILE A 393 3.53 -8.68 19.96
CA ILE A 393 3.57 -7.36 20.59
C ILE A 393 2.92 -7.46 21.98
N ASP A 394 3.72 -7.38 23.03
CA ASP A 394 3.25 -7.52 24.43
C ASP A 394 2.74 -6.21 25.06
N ARG A 395 2.99 -5.06 24.42
CA ARG A 395 2.56 -3.76 24.97
C ARG A 395 1.05 -3.55 24.82
N PRO A 396 0.41 -2.82 25.76
CA PRO A 396 -1.00 -2.49 25.62
C PRO A 396 -1.22 -1.50 24.47
N SER A 397 -2.35 -1.65 23.77
CA SER A 397 -2.89 -0.64 22.87
C SER A 397 -4.05 0.08 23.54
N LEU A 398 -4.22 1.35 23.25
CA LEU A 398 -5.44 2.09 23.55
C LEU A 398 -6.53 1.69 22.54
N LEU A 399 -7.79 1.82 22.95
CA LEU A 399 -8.97 1.43 22.19
C LEU A 399 -9.81 2.67 21.92
N ASP A 400 -9.83 3.14 20.68
CA ASP A 400 -10.68 4.24 20.21
C ASP A 400 -12.01 3.70 19.68
N THR A 401 -12.80 3.12 20.58
CA THR A 401 -14.02 2.37 20.22
C THR A 401 -15.10 3.22 19.55
N ASP A 402 -15.06 4.55 19.71
CA ASP A 402 -16.00 5.49 19.10
C ASP A 402 -15.38 6.32 17.95
N LEU A 403 -14.12 6.01 17.56
CA LEU A 403 -13.35 6.73 16.54
C LEU A 403 -13.19 8.23 16.86
N GLY A 404 -13.35 8.63 18.13
CA GLY A 404 -13.28 10.01 18.56
C GLY A 404 -11.86 10.56 18.53
N ALA A 405 -10.88 9.77 18.98
CA ALA A 405 -9.48 10.14 18.95
C ALA A 405 -8.96 10.20 17.51
N GLY A 406 -9.20 9.17 16.69
CA GLY A 406 -8.85 9.15 15.27
C GLY A 406 -9.37 10.39 14.55
N ARG A 407 -10.66 10.72 14.68
CA ARG A 407 -11.24 11.94 14.09
C ARG A 407 -10.59 13.22 14.59
N ALA A 408 -10.33 13.36 15.89
CA ALA A 408 -9.66 14.54 16.43
C ALA A 408 -8.26 14.73 15.86
N TYR A 409 -7.55 13.62 15.58
CA TYR A 409 -6.24 13.61 14.94
C TYR A 409 -6.31 13.67 13.41
N GLY A 410 -7.51 13.71 12.82
CA GLY A 410 -7.71 13.72 11.38
C GLY A 410 -7.27 12.43 10.70
N VAL A 411 -7.42 11.29 11.39
CA VAL A 411 -7.15 9.96 10.84
C VAL A 411 -8.26 9.63 9.86
N SER A 412 -7.93 9.68 8.58
CA SER A 412 -8.83 9.35 7.47
C SER A 412 -8.49 8.01 6.80
N ALA A 413 -7.28 7.51 7.01
CA ALA A 413 -6.79 6.25 6.46
C ALA A 413 -5.82 5.58 7.43
N LEU A 414 -5.72 4.26 7.32
CA LEU A 414 -4.82 3.46 8.13
C LEU A 414 -3.68 2.82 7.31
N PRO A 415 -2.48 2.71 7.90
CA PRO A 415 -2.09 3.31 9.18
C PRO A 415 -1.92 4.82 9.05
N THR A 416 -2.06 5.51 10.18
CA THR A 416 -1.60 6.90 10.32
C THR A 416 -0.73 6.99 11.57
N THR A 417 0.49 7.51 11.41
CA THR A 417 1.42 7.76 12.52
C THR A 417 1.61 9.26 12.73
N VAL A 418 1.47 9.70 13.97
CA VAL A 418 1.61 11.09 14.38
C VAL A 418 2.81 11.23 15.29
N PHE A 419 3.73 12.14 14.93
CA PHE A 419 4.92 12.45 15.69
C PHE A 419 4.67 13.73 16.50
N VAL A 420 4.69 13.60 17.81
CA VAL A 420 4.42 14.68 18.78
C VAL A 420 5.69 15.02 19.52
N ARG A 421 6.02 16.30 19.61
CA ARG A 421 7.16 16.82 20.36
C ARG A 421 6.95 16.70 21.87
N SER A 422 8.02 16.86 22.63
CA SER A 422 8.00 16.85 24.10
C SER A 422 7.08 17.92 24.72
N ASP A 423 6.88 19.04 24.02
CA ASP A 423 5.97 20.13 24.42
C ASP A 423 4.48 19.86 24.11
N GLY A 424 4.17 18.72 23.51
CA GLY A 424 2.82 18.31 23.14
C GLY A 424 2.32 18.89 21.81
N THR A 425 3.18 19.52 21.00
CA THR A 425 2.84 19.96 19.65
C THR A 425 3.05 18.85 18.62
N ILE A 426 2.19 18.78 17.60
CA ILE A 426 2.39 17.86 16.49
C ILE A 426 3.54 18.39 15.63
N ASP A 427 4.59 17.57 15.46
CA ASP A 427 5.64 17.83 14.46
C ASP A 427 5.10 17.48 13.08
N ARG A 428 4.71 16.22 12.92
CA ARG A 428 4.36 15.63 11.63
C ARG A 428 3.32 14.54 11.72
N ARG A 429 2.72 14.26 10.57
CA ARG A 429 1.80 13.15 10.35
C ARG A 429 2.27 12.38 9.12
N GLN A 430 2.43 11.08 9.29
CA GLN A 430 2.66 10.13 8.22
C GLN A 430 1.36 9.36 8.00
N VAL A 431 0.81 9.44 6.79
CA VAL A 431 -0.32 8.60 6.36
C VAL A 431 0.23 7.49 5.49
N GLY A 432 -0.27 6.27 5.70
CA GLY A 432 0.23 5.07 5.07
C GLY A 432 1.46 4.50 5.77
N GLN A 433 1.83 3.32 5.32
CA GLN A 433 2.81 2.48 5.98
C GLN A 433 4.18 3.15 6.16
N LEU A 434 4.74 3.03 7.37
CA LEU A 434 6.14 3.34 7.67
C LEU A 434 7.06 2.17 7.31
N ASP A 435 8.17 2.49 6.66
CA ASP A 435 9.33 1.61 6.57
C ASP A 435 10.47 2.10 7.49
N GLU A 436 11.57 1.35 7.54
CA GLU A 436 12.73 1.69 8.37
C GLU A 436 13.35 3.03 8.00
N ARG A 437 13.40 3.37 6.71
CA ARG A 437 14.04 4.59 6.22
C ARG A 437 13.23 5.80 6.64
N VAL A 438 11.91 5.75 6.40
CA VAL A 438 10.99 6.81 6.80
C VAL A 438 10.96 6.95 8.31
N LEU A 439 10.81 5.85 9.05
CA LEU A 439 10.81 5.89 10.51
C LEU A 439 12.13 6.46 11.05
N ALA A 440 13.29 6.06 10.52
CA ALA A 440 14.57 6.60 10.94
C ALA A 440 14.68 8.11 10.65
N ALA A 441 14.23 8.56 9.48
CA ALA A 441 14.22 9.98 9.11
C ALA A 441 13.32 10.80 10.06
N GLU A 442 12.08 10.34 10.28
CA GLU A 442 11.13 11.00 11.17
C GLU A 442 11.63 11.06 12.62
N LEU A 443 12.21 9.96 13.13
CA LEU A 443 12.78 9.94 14.47
C LEU A 443 14.03 10.82 14.61
N SER A 444 14.85 10.92 13.56
CA SER A 444 16.01 11.82 13.56
C SER A 444 15.58 13.29 13.66
N ILE A 445 14.53 13.65 12.92
CA ILE A 445 13.93 14.98 12.95
C ILE A 445 13.34 15.25 14.33
N LEU A 446 12.55 14.31 14.86
CA LEU A 446 11.87 14.46 16.14
C LEU A 446 12.86 14.60 17.31
N ALA A 447 14.03 13.97 17.22
CA ALA A 447 15.09 14.05 18.22
C ALA A 447 15.98 15.31 18.10
N SER A 448 15.93 16.00 16.95
CA SER A 448 16.72 17.21 16.71
C SER A 448 16.10 18.50 17.27
N GLN A 449 14.97 18.37 17.97
CA GLN A 449 14.15 19.44 18.53
C GLN A 449 13.94 19.19 20.02
#